data_AF-A0A4P5PLW5-F1
#
_entry.id   AF-A0A4P5PLW5-F1
#
_cell.length_a   1.000
_cell.length_b   1.000
_cell.length_c   1.000
_cell.angle_alpha   90.00
_cell.angle_beta   90.00
_cell.angle_gamma   90.00
#
_symmetry.space_group_name_H-M   'P 1'
#
loop_
_entity.id
_entity.type
_entity.pdbx_description
1 polymer ?
#
loop_
_entity_poly.entity_id
_entity_poly.type
_entity_poly.pdbx_seq_one_letter_code
_entity_poly.pdbx_strand_id
1 'polypeptide(L)'
;MKFTILENAVNSLDIAIENFQLFYYGEEDSLSAYSDSKHKKISLSFLENAIELLLKAIIIEKTKDSLSIFLKTDREPFKQIVDEARELSEKNGLKLEDCLIQNTSMKTITYTQSVRYYEGLFEVDEKVRGVLGKLGNYRNAITHLGIDFTDKPDELLCCFTETFDVIFNNLYPELLELDEEARYYFEDCDEDFMVRTPEGVDSLVGEDGYYNNFFDFTHELLTDLSQEIIMDLCSKNPDKRILKFFKTCEKIRSHTDYMEYFKENNLDIQKEGDTEWLLCEYANSTETTYLAPVYSSYYNATIYFDDSQVVFIVPHYENKIYHYMETIKYPVLEEPENVRQWEKDLEDGKCRALKLSAKNLFEVLKSWCEEMNDILAD
;
A
#
# COMPACT_ATOMS: atom_id res chain seq x y z
N MET A 1 -5.46 33.31 6.70
CA MET A 1 -5.40 31.84 6.63
C MET A 1 -4.29 31.49 5.65
N LYS A 2 -3.28 30.76 6.11
CA LYS A 2 -2.17 30.29 5.27
C LYS A 2 -2.22 28.77 5.37
N PHE A 3 -2.25 28.08 4.24
CA PHE A 3 -2.22 26.62 4.23
C PHE A 3 -0.76 26.17 4.26
N THR A 4 -0.41 25.29 5.19
CA THR A 4 0.93 24.67 5.21
C THR A 4 1.07 23.68 4.05
N ILE A 5 2.31 23.25 3.74
CA ILE A 5 2.53 22.22 2.70
C ILE A 5 1.82 20.92 3.09
N LEU A 6 1.84 20.59 4.37
CA LEU A 6 1.28 19.36 4.91
C LEU A 6 -0.26 19.38 4.90
N GLU A 7 -0.88 20.49 5.34
CA GLU A 7 -2.33 20.68 5.20
C GLU A 7 -2.78 20.57 3.73
N ASN A 8 -2.02 21.14 2.79
CA ASN A 8 -2.35 21.00 1.37
C ASN A 8 -2.17 19.55 0.87
N ALA A 9 -1.24 18.80 1.43
CA ALA A 9 -1.01 17.40 1.12
C ALA A 9 -2.20 16.55 1.58
N VAL A 10 -2.62 16.73 2.84
CA VAL A 10 -3.77 16.06 3.46
C VAL A 10 -5.06 16.36 2.70
N ASN A 11 -5.37 17.65 2.47
CA ASN A 11 -6.55 18.05 1.69
C ASN A 11 -6.55 17.45 0.28
N SER A 12 -5.37 17.30 -0.35
CA SER A 12 -5.27 16.65 -1.66
C SER A 12 -5.54 15.15 -1.58
N LEU A 13 -5.10 14.52 -0.49
CA LEU A 13 -5.31 13.09 -0.26
C LEU A 13 -6.79 12.80 0.02
N ASP A 14 -7.47 13.62 0.82
CA ASP A 14 -8.91 13.51 1.08
C ASP A 14 -9.71 13.56 -0.21
N ILE A 15 -9.45 14.57 -1.07
CA ILE A 15 -10.11 14.68 -2.39
C ILE A 15 -9.84 13.43 -3.24
N ALA A 16 -8.63 12.86 -3.15
CA ALA A 16 -8.29 11.67 -3.89
C ALA A 16 -9.07 10.44 -3.41
N ILE A 17 -9.22 10.28 -2.10
CA ILE A 17 -9.93 9.18 -1.43
C ILE A 17 -11.44 9.29 -1.69
N GLU A 18 -12.04 10.45 -1.46
CA GLU A 18 -13.47 10.69 -1.70
C GLU A 18 -13.84 10.32 -3.15
N ASN A 19 -13.01 10.71 -4.13
CA ASN A 19 -13.26 10.37 -5.53
C ASN A 19 -12.94 8.91 -5.85
N PHE A 20 -11.99 8.29 -5.15
CA PHE A 20 -11.68 6.88 -5.29
C PHE A 20 -12.87 6.02 -4.83
N GLN A 21 -13.39 6.29 -3.64
CA GLN A 21 -14.51 5.57 -3.04
C GLN A 21 -15.74 5.57 -3.95
N LEU A 22 -16.04 6.69 -4.62
CA LEU A 22 -17.19 6.80 -5.51
C LEU A 22 -17.19 5.76 -6.64
N PHE A 23 -16.04 5.46 -7.25
CA PHE A 23 -15.99 4.47 -8.33
C PHE A 23 -15.53 3.08 -7.88
N TYR A 24 -14.89 2.97 -6.71
CA TYR A 24 -14.41 1.71 -6.18
C TYR A 24 -15.49 0.98 -5.36
N TYR A 25 -16.21 1.70 -4.50
CA TYR A 25 -17.28 1.16 -3.65
C TYR A 25 -18.69 1.51 -4.13
N GLY A 26 -18.84 2.42 -5.10
CA GLY A 26 -20.14 2.78 -5.64
C GLY A 26 -20.81 1.61 -6.37
N GLU A 27 -22.15 1.54 -6.30
CA GLU A 27 -22.90 0.57 -7.09
C GLU A 27 -22.64 0.81 -8.59
N GLU A 28 -22.16 -0.21 -9.33
CA GLU A 28 -21.82 -0.13 -10.76
C GLU A 28 -22.93 0.50 -11.62
N ASP A 29 -24.19 0.30 -11.23
CA ASP A 29 -25.37 0.80 -11.94
C ASP A 29 -25.70 2.28 -11.65
N SER A 30 -25.05 2.91 -10.67
CA SER A 30 -25.37 4.26 -10.19
C SER A 30 -24.62 5.39 -10.91
N LEU A 31 -23.42 5.11 -11.45
CA LEU A 31 -22.57 6.11 -12.08
C LEU A 31 -22.60 6.01 -13.60
N SER A 32 -22.84 7.14 -14.27
CA SER A 32 -22.60 7.22 -15.72
C SER A 32 -21.11 7.03 -16.03
N ALA A 33 -20.77 6.44 -17.18
CA ALA A 33 -19.39 6.28 -17.63
C ALA A 33 -18.58 7.59 -17.65
N TYR A 34 -19.25 8.72 -17.91
CA TYR A 34 -18.62 10.04 -17.84
C TYR A 34 -18.26 10.43 -16.40
N SER A 35 -19.13 10.14 -15.43
CA SER A 35 -18.87 10.43 -14.02
C SER A 35 -17.75 9.53 -13.47
N ASP A 36 -17.79 8.24 -13.79
CA ASP A 36 -16.73 7.29 -13.45
C ASP A 36 -15.35 7.76 -13.94
N SER A 37 -15.23 8.08 -15.24
CA SER A 37 -14.00 8.61 -15.82
C SER A 37 -13.55 9.93 -15.17
N LYS A 38 -14.49 10.81 -14.83
CA LYS A 38 -14.21 12.06 -14.12
C LYS A 38 -13.64 11.79 -12.72
N HIS A 39 -14.24 10.89 -11.94
CA HIS A 39 -13.78 10.57 -10.59
C HIS A 39 -12.40 9.93 -10.61
N LYS A 40 -12.14 8.97 -11.53
CA LYS A 40 -10.81 8.39 -11.75
C LYS A 40 -9.76 9.46 -12.06
N LYS A 41 -10.08 10.40 -12.95
CA LYS A 41 -9.18 11.51 -13.31
C LYS A 41 -8.89 12.45 -12.14
N ILE A 42 -9.91 12.81 -11.37
CA ILE A 42 -9.76 13.67 -10.19
C ILE A 42 -8.90 12.94 -9.16
N SER A 43 -9.28 11.71 -8.80
CA SER A 43 -8.55 10.89 -7.84
C SER A 43 -7.07 10.77 -8.19
N LEU A 44 -6.74 10.43 -9.45
CA LEU A 44 -5.34 10.29 -9.86
C LEU A 44 -4.55 11.60 -9.82
N SER A 45 -5.19 12.71 -10.20
CA SER A 45 -4.53 14.02 -10.22
C SER A 45 -4.24 14.51 -8.82
N PHE A 46 -5.18 14.31 -7.89
CA PHE A 46 -5.06 14.73 -6.51
C PHE A 46 -4.16 13.80 -5.70
N LEU A 47 -4.15 12.49 -5.99
CA LEU A 47 -3.23 11.54 -5.37
C LEU A 47 -1.77 11.85 -5.73
N GLU A 48 -1.49 12.13 -7.00
CA GLU A 48 -0.15 12.56 -7.44
C GLU A 48 0.29 13.88 -6.77
N ASN A 49 -0.63 14.84 -6.65
CA ASN A 49 -0.37 16.09 -5.96
C ASN A 49 -0.13 15.89 -4.45
N ALA A 50 -0.91 15.03 -3.80
CA ALA A 50 -0.73 14.68 -2.40
C ALA A 50 0.67 14.11 -2.18
N ILE A 51 1.08 13.11 -2.96
CA ILE A 51 2.43 12.53 -2.91
C ILE A 51 3.52 13.61 -3.14
N GLU A 52 3.37 14.49 -4.14
CA GLU A 52 4.34 15.58 -4.35
C GLU A 52 4.55 16.41 -3.08
N LEU A 53 3.46 16.76 -2.40
CA LEU A 53 3.48 17.62 -1.21
C LEU A 53 3.97 16.86 0.03
N LEU A 54 3.57 15.60 0.22
CA LEU A 54 4.07 14.75 1.30
C LEU A 54 5.59 14.56 1.19
N LEU A 55 6.09 14.24 -0.01
CA LEU A 55 7.53 14.09 -0.24
C LEU A 55 8.28 15.40 0.03
N LYS A 56 7.72 16.55 -0.36
CA LYS A 56 8.31 17.86 -0.04
C LYS A 56 8.37 18.13 1.45
N ALA A 57 7.30 17.82 2.19
CA ALA A 57 7.27 17.96 3.64
C ALA A 57 8.38 17.09 4.29
N ILE A 58 8.47 15.81 3.88
CA ILE A 58 9.52 14.89 4.34
C ILE A 58 10.93 15.41 4.02
N ILE A 59 11.15 15.92 2.80
CA ILE A 59 12.44 16.49 2.39
C ILE A 59 12.83 17.69 3.27
N ILE A 60 11.90 18.61 3.52
CA ILE A 60 12.14 19.77 4.40
C ILE A 60 12.52 19.30 5.79
N GLU A 61 11.74 18.38 6.37
CA GLU A 61 11.96 17.89 7.72
C GLU A 61 13.28 17.11 7.84
N LYS A 62 13.64 16.32 6.83
CA LYS A 62 14.88 15.54 6.84
C LYS A 62 16.12 16.41 6.67
N THR A 63 16.03 17.42 5.80
CA THR A 63 17.16 18.33 5.52
C THR A 63 17.27 19.46 6.56
N LYS A 64 16.21 19.70 7.34
CA LYS A 64 16.04 20.87 8.20
C LYS A 64 16.21 22.20 7.44
N ASP A 65 15.93 22.20 6.14
CA ASP A 65 16.06 23.35 5.25
C ASP A 65 14.81 23.50 4.37
N SER A 66 14.00 24.53 4.63
CA SER A 66 12.81 24.82 3.82
C SER A 66 13.13 25.26 2.40
N LEU A 67 14.37 25.69 2.12
CA LEU A 67 14.81 26.04 0.76
C LEU A 67 15.08 24.82 -0.11
N SER A 68 15.19 23.62 0.47
CA SER A 68 15.48 22.37 -0.23
C SER A 68 14.51 22.04 -1.35
N ILE A 69 13.27 22.54 -1.26
CA ILE A 69 12.21 22.30 -2.24
C ILE A 69 12.04 23.44 -3.26
N PHE A 70 12.80 24.53 -3.17
CA PHE A 70 12.68 25.68 -4.07
C PHE A 70 13.72 25.64 -5.20
N LEU A 71 13.30 26.04 -6.40
CA LEU A 71 14.17 26.08 -7.57
C LEU A 71 14.99 27.38 -7.62
N LYS A 72 16.29 27.24 -7.93
CA LYS A 72 17.20 28.36 -8.29
C LYS A 72 17.37 29.41 -7.19
N THR A 73 17.32 29.01 -5.92
CA THR A 73 17.46 29.89 -4.74
C THR A 73 18.78 30.66 -4.71
N ASP A 74 19.80 30.20 -5.42
CA ASP A 74 21.13 30.81 -5.53
C ASP A 74 21.28 31.80 -6.71
N ARG A 75 20.26 31.96 -7.55
CA ARG A 75 20.31 32.77 -8.78
C ARG A 75 19.39 33.96 -8.73
N GLU A 76 19.80 35.07 -9.34
CA GLU A 76 18.93 36.23 -9.53
C GLU A 76 17.74 35.91 -10.46
N PRO A 77 16.53 36.44 -10.18
CA PRO A 77 16.17 37.32 -9.06
C PRO A 77 15.77 36.57 -7.77
N PHE A 78 15.78 35.24 -7.77
CA PHE A 78 15.29 34.42 -6.67
C PHE A 78 16.14 34.50 -5.42
N LYS A 79 17.46 34.69 -5.58
CA LYS A 79 18.36 34.95 -4.47
C LYS A 79 17.93 36.18 -3.65
N GLN A 80 17.62 37.29 -4.33
CA GLN A 80 17.12 38.49 -3.66
C GLN A 80 15.82 38.21 -2.90
N ILE A 81 14.89 37.44 -3.49
CA ILE A 81 13.64 37.05 -2.82
C ILE A 81 13.90 36.24 -1.54
N VAL A 82 14.86 35.31 -1.59
CA VAL A 82 15.25 34.50 -0.42
C VAL A 82 15.90 35.38 0.66
N ASP A 83 16.79 36.29 0.26
CA ASP A 83 17.46 37.21 1.20
C ASP A 83 16.43 38.14 1.89
N GLU A 84 15.49 38.71 1.13
CA GLU A 84 14.38 39.52 1.68
C GLU A 84 13.48 38.70 2.62
N ALA A 85 13.18 37.44 2.29
CA ALA A 85 12.38 36.57 3.13
C ALA A 85 13.09 36.20 4.43
N ARG A 86 14.43 36.00 4.40
CA ARG A 86 15.25 35.77 5.60
C ARG A 86 15.25 36.98 6.52
N GLU A 87 15.43 38.18 5.98
CA GLU A 87 15.35 39.42 6.77
C GLU A 87 13.97 39.58 7.43
N LEU A 88 12.89 39.26 6.71
CA LEU A 88 11.53 39.33 7.25
C LEU A 88 11.28 38.28 8.35
N SER A 89 11.80 37.06 8.15
CA SER A 89 11.72 35.95 9.10
C SER A 89 12.43 36.31 10.41
N GLU A 90 13.68 36.79 10.34
CA GLU A 90 14.47 37.21 11.51
C GLU A 90 13.83 38.39 12.25
N LYS A 91 13.34 39.40 11.50
CA LYS A 91 12.76 40.60 12.09
C LYS A 91 11.46 40.32 12.85
N ASN A 92 10.65 39.39 12.36
CA ASN A 92 9.30 39.14 12.87
C ASN A 92 9.17 37.83 13.64
N GLY A 93 10.23 37.01 13.71
CA GLY A 93 10.18 35.67 14.31
C GLY A 93 9.27 34.69 13.57
N LEU A 94 9.13 34.85 12.25
CA LEU A 94 8.31 33.99 11.40
C LEU A 94 9.14 32.84 10.81
N LYS A 95 8.52 31.72 10.44
CA LYS A 95 9.20 30.68 9.66
C LYS A 95 9.62 31.22 8.29
N LEU A 96 10.74 30.76 7.73
CA LEU A 96 11.23 31.25 6.44
C LEU A 96 10.24 30.95 5.29
N GLU A 97 9.65 29.76 5.30
CA GLU A 97 8.62 29.34 4.34
C GLU A 97 7.41 30.28 4.33
N ASP A 98 6.98 30.75 5.51
CA ASP A 98 5.89 31.69 5.70
C ASP A 98 6.12 33.05 5.04
N CYS A 99 7.39 33.44 4.92
CA CYS A 99 7.83 34.65 4.25
C CYS A 99 7.96 34.41 2.74
N LEU A 100 8.48 33.24 2.33
CA LEU A 100 8.63 32.87 0.92
C LEU A 100 7.29 32.71 0.19
N ILE A 101 6.27 32.18 0.85
CA ILE A 101 4.92 31.98 0.27
C ILE A 101 4.25 33.32 -0.11
N GLN A 102 4.69 34.45 0.45
CA GLN A 102 4.20 35.76 0.03
C GLN A 102 4.63 36.13 -1.40
N ASN A 103 5.64 35.45 -1.95
CA ASN A 103 6.14 35.67 -3.30
C ASN A 103 5.69 34.55 -4.26
N THR A 104 4.66 34.84 -5.06
CA THR A 104 4.09 33.89 -6.04
C THR A 104 5.00 33.59 -7.24
N SER A 105 6.17 34.23 -7.34
CA SER A 105 7.14 33.98 -8.42
C SER A 105 8.09 32.82 -8.10
N MET A 106 8.23 32.46 -6.82
CA MET A 106 9.03 31.32 -6.40
C MET A 106 8.36 30.02 -6.86
N LYS A 107 9.14 29.15 -7.49
CA LYS A 107 8.68 27.82 -7.92
C LYS A 107 9.32 26.75 -7.06
N THR A 108 8.52 25.76 -6.68
CA THR A 108 9.01 24.56 -6.02
C THR A 108 9.40 23.50 -7.05
N ILE A 109 10.15 22.49 -6.60
CA ILE A 109 10.49 21.30 -7.39
C ILE A 109 9.20 20.59 -7.84
N THR A 110 9.21 19.92 -9.00
CA THR A 110 8.07 19.14 -9.50
C THR A 110 7.95 17.78 -8.82
N TYR A 111 6.86 17.05 -9.06
CA TYR A 111 6.69 15.64 -8.65
C TYR A 111 7.91 14.77 -8.94
N THR A 112 8.34 14.70 -10.21
CA THR A 112 9.50 13.89 -10.61
C THR A 112 10.78 14.31 -9.89
N GLN A 113 10.93 15.61 -9.60
CA GLN A 113 12.08 16.09 -8.83
C GLN A 113 11.96 15.72 -7.35
N SER A 114 10.76 15.79 -6.77
CA SER A 114 10.46 15.40 -5.39
C SER A 114 10.75 13.91 -5.16
N VAL A 115 10.29 13.04 -6.06
CA VAL A 115 10.60 11.60 -6.04
C VAL A 115 12.12 11.38 -6.06
N ARG A 116 12.84 12.00 -7.01
CA ARG A 116 14.31 11.84 -7.12
C ARG A 116 15.07 12.34 -5.89
N TYR A 117 14.59 13.41 -5.26
CA TYR A 117 15.19 13.93 -4.03
C TYR A 117 14.96 12.98 -2.87
N TYR A 118 13.73 12.48 -2.70
CA TYR A 118 13.42 11.48 -1.68
C TYR A 118 14.26 10.21 -1.86
N GLU A 119 14.38 9.68 -3.07
CA GLU A 119 15.28 8.56 -3.39
C GLU A 119 16.76 8.82 -3.11
N GLY A 120 17.19 10.08 -3.15
CA GLY A 120 18.56 10.47 -2.80
C GLY A 120 18.80 10.57 -1.29
N LEU A 121 17.74 10.74 -0.51
CA LEU A 121 17.78 10.88 0.96
C LEU A 121 17.56 9.55 1.68
N PHE A 122 16.81 8.63 1.07
CA PHE A 122 16.39 7.36 1.66
C PHE A 122 16.77 6.20 0.76
N GLU A 123 17.02 5.02 1.34
CA GLU A 123 17.23 3.79 0.58
C GLU A 123 15.88 3.24 0.10
N VAL A 124 15.37 3.83 -0.98
CA VAL A 124 14.04 3.50 -1.52
C VAL A 124 14.10 2.23 -2.37
N ASP A 125 13.27 1.25 -2.00
CA ASP A 125 13.11 0.00 -2.73
C ASP A 125 12.62 0.21 -4.18
N GLU A 126 12.98 -0.73 -5.07
CA GLU A 126 12.65 -0.66 -6.50
C GLU A 126 11.14 -0.60 -6.77
N LYS A 127 10.32 -1.25 -5.95
CA LYS A 127 8.87 -1.22 -6.10
C LYS A 127 8.30 0.14 -5.73
N VAL A 128 8.73 0.77 -4.64
CA VAL A 128 8.30 2.13 -4.28
C VAL A 128 8.62 3.10 -5.41
N ARG A 129 9.84 3.05 -5.95
CA ARG A 129 10.24 3.80 -7.14
C ARG A 129 9.33 3.52 -8.34
N GLY A 130 9.02 2.25 -8.58
CA GLY A 130 8.14 1.81 -9.66
C GLY A 130 6.73 2.39 -9.53
N VAL A 131 6.13 2.33 -8.35
CA VAL A 131 4.78 2.84 -8.05
C VAL A 131 4.74 4.36 -8.23
N LEU A 132 5.66 5.10 -7.61
CA LEU A 132 5.74 6.56 -7.75
C LEU A 132 5.98 6.97 -9.21
N GLY A 133 6.88 6.28 -9.92
CA GLY A 133 7.09 6.51 -11.35
C GLY A 133 5.83 6.26 -12.20
N LYS A 134 5.10 5.18 -11.91
CA LYS A 134 3.86 4.80 -12.59
C LYS A 134 2.75 5.83 -12.36
N LEU A 135 2.57 6.29 -11.13
CA LEU A 135 1.61 7.33 -10.75
C LEU A 135 1.82 8.60 -11.58
N GLY A 136 3.05 9.12 -11.60
CA GLY A 136 3.39 10.33 -12.37
C GLY A 136 3.16 10.14 -13.89
N ASN A 137 3.50 8.97 -14.43
CA ASN A 137 3.28 8.64 -15.84
C ASN A 137 1.79 8.58 -16.18
N TYR A 138 0.97 7.94 -15.34
CA TYR A 138 -0.47 7.78 -15.57
C TYR A 138 -1.20 9.09 -15.43
N ARG A 139 -0.85 9.88 -14.41
CA ARG A 139 -1.40 11.24 -14.26
C ARG A 139 -1.10 12.06 -15.50
N ASN A 140 0.13 12.02 -16.01
CA ASN A 140 0.48 12.71 -17.26
C ASN A 140 -0.33 12.18 -18.48
N ALA A 141 -0.47 10.86 -18.60
CA ALA A 141 -1.25 10.23 -19.67
C ALA A 141 -2.73 10.65 -19.66
N ILE A 142 -3.40 10.61 -18.52
CA ILE A 142 -4.81 11.02 -18.37
C ILE A 142 -4.99 12.52 -18.59
N THR A 143 -4.10 13.34 -18.02
CA THR A 143 -4.28 14.80 -18.03
C THR A 143 -3.91 15.44 -19.36
N HIS A 144 -2.85 14.95 -20.02
CA HIS A 144 -2.30 15.59 -21.23
C HIS A 144 -2.51 14.79 -22.51
N LEU A 145 -2.63 13.47 -22.44
CA LEU A 145 -2.83 12.61 -23.62
C LEU A 145 -4.28 12.15 -23.78
N GLY A 146 -5.11 12.29 -22.74
CA GLY A 146 -6.51 11.86 -22.74
C GLY A 146 -6.68 10.34 -22.74
N ILE A 147 -5.66 9.59 -22.29
CA ILE A 147 -5.75 8.13 -22.12
C ILE A 147 -6.62 7.86 -20.89
N ASP A 148 -7.71 7.11 -21.02
CA ASP A 148 -8.70 6.89 -19.95
C ASP A 148 -8.64 5.49 -19.31
N PHE A 149 -7.70 4.65 -19.76
CA PHE A 149 -7.48 3.27 -19.28
C PHE A 149 -8.72 2.36 -19.38
N THR A 150 -9.69 2.68 -20.23
CA THR A 150 -10.89 1.87 -20.44
C THR A 150 -10.59 0.45 -20.94
N ASP A 151 -9.54 0.28 -21.73
CA ASP A 151 -9.08 -1.04 -22.21
C ASP A 151 -8.34 -1.85 -21.13
N LYS A 152 -7.98 -1.21 -20.00
CA LYS A 152 -7.18 -1.81 -18.92
C LYS A 152 -7.57 -1.23 -17.54
N PRO A 153 -8.83 -1.36 -17.10
CA PRO A 153 -9.29 -0.77 -15.85
C PRO A 153 -8.51 -1.27 -14.63
N ASP A 154 -8.17 -2.56 -14.62
CA ASP A 154 -7.40 -3.20 -13.54
C ASP A 154 -6.01 -2.59 -13.35
N GLU A 155 -5.38 -2.12 -14.44
CA GLU A 155 -4.03 -1.54 -14.42
C GLU A 155 -4.02 -0.20 -13.67
N LEU A 156 -5.05 0.62 -13.89
CA LEU A 156 -5.23 1.90 -13.21
C LEU A 156 -5.64 1.69 -11.74
N LEU A 157 -6.53 0.74 -11.48
CA LEU A 157 -6.95 0.43 -10.11
C LEU A 157 -5.78 -0.09 -9.26
N CYS A 158 -4.95 -0.98 -9.81
CA CYS A 158 -3.70 -1.39 -9.17
C CYS A 158 -2.78 -0.19 -8.87
N CYS A 159 -2.74 0.82 -9.75
CA CYS A 159 -1.92 2.01 -9.51
C CYS A 159 -2.40 2.81 -8.30
N PHE A 160 -3.71 2.92 -8.08
CA PHE A 160 -4.28 3.57 -6.90
C PHE A 160 -3.95 2.80 -5.63
N THR A 161 -4.30 1.51 -5.58
CA THR A 161 -4.10 0.68 -4.40
C THR A 161 -2.63 0.62 -4.00
N GLU A 162 -1.73 0.40 -4.96
CA GLU A 162 -0.28 0.41 -4.72
C GLU A 162 0.24 1.76 -4.21
N THR A 163 -0.36 2.88 -4.64
CA THR A 163 0.08 4.21 -4.21
C THR A 163 -0.37 4.50 -2.79
N PHE A 164 -1.62 4.16 -2.43
CA PHE A 164 -2.09 4.25 -1.03
C PHE A 164 -1.26 3.37 -0.11
N ASP A 165 -0.97 2.16 -0.57
CA ASP A 165 -0.09 1.20 0.10
C ASP A 165 1.35 1.75 0.28
N VAL A 166 1.92 2.45 -0.71
CA VAL A 166 3.22 3.15 -0.53
C VAL A 166 3.15 4.25 0.54
N ILE A 167 2.04 4.99 0.65
CA ILE A 167 1.90 5.98 1.72
C ILE A 167 1.91 5.27 3.08
N PHE A 168 1.10 4.22 3.22
CA PHE A 168 0.93 3.46 4.46
C PHE A 168 2.20 2.69 4.88
N ASN A 169 2.78 1.90 3.98
CA ASN A 169 3.88 1.00 4.32
C ASN A 169 5.27 1.65 4.19
N ASN A 170 5.42 2.72 3.41
CA ASN A 170 6.73 3.33 3.16
C ASN A 170 6.86 4.77 3.68
N LEU A 171 5.88 5.65 3.45
CA LEU A 171 6.01 7.06 3.85
C LEU A 171 5.61 7.28 5.31
N TYR A 172 4.71 6.46 5.85
CA TYR A 172 4.16 6.58 7.20
C TYR A 172 5.20 6.84 8.30
N PRO A 173 6.33 6.10 8.39
CA PRO A 173 7.32 6.35 9.43
C PRO A 173 7.86 7.78 9.43
N GLU A 174 8.11 8.37 8.24
CA GLU A 174 8.54 9.76 8.15
C GLU A 174 7.39 10.76 8.37
N LEU A 175 6.16 10.40 8.01
CA LEU A 175 4.99 11.26 8.23
C LEU A 175 4.72 11.49 9.72
N LEU A 176 4.95 10.46 10.55
CA LEU A 176 4.89 10.56 12.02
C LEU A 176 5.95 11.51 12.61
N GLU A 177 6.97 11.92 11.85
CA GLU A 177 7.99 12.87 12.32
C GLU A 177 7.68 14.33 11.96
N LEU A 178 6.67 14.60 11.11
CA LEU A 178 6.49 15.93 10.50
C LEU A 178 5.85 16.98 11.42
N ASP A 179 4.69 16.67 12.01
CA ASP A 179 3.93 17.61 12.85
C ASP A 179 2.94 16.85 13.75
N GLU A 180 2.61 17.40 14.92
CA GLU A 180 1.60 16.81 15.83
C GLU A 180 0.22 16.70 15.16
N GLU A 181 -0.17 17.65 14.30
CA GLU A 181 -1.47 17.62 13.63
C GLU A 181 -1.54 16.54 12.54
N ALA A 182 -0.44 16.35 11.81
CA ALA A 182 -0.35 15.30 10.79
C ALA A 182 -0.23 13.90 11.40
N ARG A 183 0.38 13.78 12.57
CA ARG A 183 0.34 12.54 13.35
C ARG A 183 -1.11 12.06 13.50
N TYR A 184 -2.06 12.91 13.89
CA TYR A 184 -3.46 12.46 14.05
C TYR A 184 -4.12 11.93 12.78
N TYR A 185 -3.77 12.47 11.61
CA TYR A 185 -4.37 12.02 10.34
C TYR A 185 -3.79 10.68 9.85
N PHE A 186 -2.59 10.33 10.32
CA PHE A 186 -1.89 9.11 9.93
C PHE A 186 -1.79 8.06 11.06
N GLU A 187 -1.91 8.44 12.33
CA GLU A 187 -1.84 7.56 13.50
C GLU A 187 -3.13 6.74 13.69
N ASP A 188 -2.93 5.49 14.07
CA ASP A 188 -3.98 4.59 14.58
C ASP A 188 -4.58 5.17 15.87
N CYS A 189 -5.90 5.19 15.95
CA CYS A 189 -6.63 5.78 17.06
C CYS A 189 -7.39 4.67 17.82
N ASP A 190 -6.94 4.38 19.04
CA ASP A 190 -7.52 3.38 19.96
C ASP A 190 -9.06 3.44 20.05
N GLU A 191 -9.66 2.23 20.11
CA GLU A 191 -10.99 1.70 20.53
C GLU A 191 -12.26 2.58 20.57
N ASP A 192 -12.18 3.90 20.73
CA ASP A 192 -13.34 4.77 20.97
C ASP A 192 -13.78 5.58 19.74
N PHE A 193 -13.12 5.42 18.57
CA PHE A 193 -13.43 6.19 17.35
C PHE A 193 -13.44 7.70 17.56
N MET A 194 -12.60 8.24 18.44
CA MET A 194 -12.61 9.65 18.81
C MET A 194 -11.20 10.24 18.69
N VAL A 195 -11.05 11.26 17.86
CA VAL A 195 -9.80 12.00 17.66
C VAL A 195 -9.84 13.37 18.34
N ARG A 196 -8.72 13.79 18.93
CA ARG A 196 -8.55 15.16 19.41
C ARG A 196 -8.00 16.02 18.27
N THR A 197 -8.85 16.85 17.68
CA THR A 197 -8.50 17.86 16.68
C THR A 197 -8.18 19.21 17.35
N PRO A 198 -7.58 20.18 16.62
CA PRO A 198 -7.45 21.56 17.10
C PRO A 198 -8.80 22.22 17.43
N GLU A 199 -9.91 21.76 16.83
CA GLU A 199 -11.27 22.25 17.12
C GLU A 199 -11.99 21.52 18.27
N GLY A 200 -11.52 20.36 18.73
CA GLY A 200 -12.17 19.61 19.81
C GLY A 200 -11.92 18.11 19.79
N VAL A 201 -12.81 17.33 20.42
CA VAL A 201 -12.85 15.87 20.21
C VAL A 201 -13.90 15.62 19.13
N ASP A 202 -13.52 14.94 18.05
CA ASP A 202 -14.38 14.60 16.93
C ASP A 202 -14.44 13.08 16.72
N SER A 203 -15.55 12.60 16.16
CA SER A 203 -15.73 11.18 15.80
C SER A 203 -14.80 10.82 14.64
N LEU A 204 -14.38 9.56 14.53
CA LEU A 204 -13.63 8.97 13.40
C LEU A 204 -14.53 8.43 12.29
N VAL A 205 -15.83 8.39 12.57
CA VAL A 205 -16.87 8.06 11.59
C VAL A 205 -17.69 9.33 11.35
N GLY A 206 -17.77 9.78 10.09
CA GLY A 206 -18.65 10.87 9.68
C GLY A 206 -20.11 10.58 10.06
N GLU A 207 -20.97 11.60 10.14
CA GLU A 207 -22.41 11.44 10.48
C GLU A 207 -23.16 10.44 9.57
N ASP A 208 -22.57 10.11 8.43
CA ASP A 208 -23.04 9.22 7.38
C ASP A 208 -22.38 7.82 7.36
N GLY A 209 -21.40 7.55 8.22
CA GLY A 209 -20.76 6.24 8.35
C GLY A 209 -19.39 6.07 7.68
N TYR A 210 -18.76 7.12 7.14
CA TYR A 210 -17.48 7.01 6.41
C TYR A 210 -16.23 7.37 7.25
N TYR A 211 -15.07 6.88 6.81
CA TYR A 211 -13.73 7.02 7.42
C TYR A 211 -13.26 8.48 7.55
N ASN A 212 -12.72 8.86 8.71
CA ASN A 212 -12.26 10.23 8.96
C ASN A 212 -10.73 10.41 8.96
N ASN A 213 -9.94 9.37 8.70
CA ASN A 213 -8.50 9.50 8.54
C ASN A 213 -7.96 8.54 7.44
N PHE A 214 -6.71 8.76 7.03
CA PHE A 214 -6.07 7.97 5.98
C PHE A 214 -5.81 6.52 6.42
N PHE A 215 -5.45 6.34 7.70
CA PHE A 215 -5.08 5.04 8.26
C PHE A 215 -6.23 4.05 8.15
N ASP A 216 -7.43 4.41 8.62
CA ASP A 216 -8.61 3.53 8.60
C ASP A 216 -9.04 3.19 7.17
N PHE A 217 -9.04 4.19 6.27
CA PHE A 217 -9.34 3.96 4.85
C PHE A 217 -8.36 2.96 4.23
N THR A 218 -7.06 3.12 4.48
CA THR A 218 -6.06 2.21 3.91
C THR A 218 -6.07 0.85 4.57
N HIS A 219 -6.34 0.77 5.87
CA HIS A 219 -6.56 -0.48 6.56
C HIS A 219 -7.72 -1.25 5.91
N GLU A 220 -8.90 -0.67 5.80
CA GLU A 220 -10.04 -1.33 5.15
C GLU A 220 -9.74 -1.69 3.68
N LEU A 221 -9.15 -0.76 2.92
CA LEU A 221 -8.80 -1.00 1.52
C LEU A 221 -7.80 -2.16 1.37
N LEU A 222 -6.91 -2.37 2.32
CA LEU A 222 -5.88 -3.39 2.27
C LEU A 222 -6.26 -4.66 3.06
N THR A 223 -7.47 -4.75 3.62
CA THR A 223 -7.94 -5.89 4.44
C THR A 223 -9.31 -6.43 3.97
N ASP A 224 -9.91 -7.30 4.79
CA ASP A 224 -11.18 -8.01 4.65
C ASP A 224 -11.92 -7.87 3.31
N LEU A 225 -12.84 -6.90 3.17
CA LEU A 225 -13.70 -6.79 1.99
C LEU A 225 -12.94 -6.47 0.70
N SER A 226 -11.80 -5.80 0.80
CA SER A 226 -11.02 -5.39 -0.36
C SER A 226 -9.95 -6.41 -0.75
N GLN A 227 -9.57 -7.35 0.13
CA GLN A 227 -8.58 -8.37 -0.20
C GLN A 227 -9.01 -9.23 -1.39
N GLU A 228 -10.25 -9.74 -1.40
CA GLU A 228 -10.77 -10.50 -2.54
C GLU A 228 -10.71 -9.70 -3.86
N ILE A 229 -11.08 -8.42 -3.79
CA ILE A 229 -11.07 -7.50 -4.95
C ILE A 229 -9.63 -7.26 -5.41
N ILE A 230 -8.71 -6.90 -4.51
CA ILE A 230 -7.29 -6.67 -4.82
C ILE A 230 -6.66 -7.92 -5.42
N MET A 231 -6.96 -9.08 -4.84
CA MET A 231 -6.48 -10.38 -5.27
C MET A 231 -6.94 -10.71 -6.69
N ASP A 232 -8.22 -10.51 -7.00
CA ASP A 232 -8.77 -10.67 -8.34
C ASP A 232 -8.12 -9.71 -9.35
N LEU A 233 -8.08 -8.42 -9.04
CA LEU A 233 -7.50 -7.37 -9.88
C LEU A 233 -6.02 -7.63 -10.19
N CYS A 234 -5.22 -7.92 -9.17
CA CYS A 234 -3.80 -8.18 -9.34
C CYS A 234 -3.57 -9.44 -10.16
N SER A 235 -4.43 -10.46 -10.02
CA SER A 235 -4.29 -11.71 -10.77
C SER A 235 -4.50 -11.54 -12.27
N LYS A 236 -5.35 -10.57 -12.67
CA LYS A 236 -5.60 -10.18 -14.07
C LYS A 236 -4.46 -9.34 -14.65
N ASN A 237 -3.66 -8.70 -13.79
CA ASN A 237 -2.55 -7.87 -14.22
C ASN A 237 -1.30 -8.73 -14.59
N PRO A 238 -0.89 -8.77 -15.87
CA PRO A 238 0.22 -9.62 -16.31
C PRO A 238 1.58 -9.22 -15.70
N ASP A 239 1.76 -7.95 -15.30
CA ASP A 239 3.00 -7.47 -14.71
C ASP A 239 3.23 -8.03 -13.30
N LYS A 240 2.16 -8.46 -12.63
CA LYS A 240 2.23 -9.10 -11.31
C LYS A 240 2.74 -10.54 -11.36
N ARG A 241 2.63 -11.21 -12.51
CA ARG A 241 3.13 -12.58 -12.76
C ARG A 241 2.49 -13.68 -11.89
N ILE A 242 1.37 -13.39 -11.23
CA ILE A 242 0.61 -14.31 -10.37
C ILE A 242 0.16 -15.58 -11.12
N LEU A 243 -0.14 -15.47 -12.42
CA LEU A 243 -0.56 -16.60 -13.25
C LEU A 243 0.39 -17.82 -13.18
N LYS A 244 1.67 -17.60 -12.88
CA LYS A 244 2.63 -18.70 -12.70
C LYS A 244 2.37 -19.51 -11.42
N PHE A 245 1.99 -18.83 -10.34
CA PHE A 245 1.56 -19.48 -9.10
C PHE A 245 0.28 -20.27 -9.33
N PHE A 246 -0.73 -19.68 -9.97
CA PHE A 246 -1.99 -20.39 -10.31
C PHE A 246 -1.77 -21.63 -11.16
N LYS A 247 -0.91 -21.58 -12.17
CA LYS A 247 -0.51 -22.75 -12.95
C LYS A 247 0.19 -23.82 -12.11
N THR A 248 0.76 -23.46 -10.98
CA THR A 248 1.38 -24.39 -10.02
C THR A 248 0.30 -25.02 -9.13
N CYS A 249 -0.65 -24.23 -8.64
CA CYS A 249 -1.83 -24.71 -7.89
C CYS A 249 -2.68 -25.68 -8.72
N GLU A 250 -2.95 -25.36 -9.98
CA GLU A 250 -3.68 -26.26 -10.90
C GLU A 250 -2.95 -27.59 -11.11
N LYS A 251 -1.61 -27.59 -11.12
CA LYS A 251 -0.82 -28.83 -11.19
C LYS A 251 -0.91 -29.67 -9.93
N ILE A 252 -1.11 -29.05 -8.75
CA ILE A 252 -1.41 -29.79 -7.52
C ILE A 252 -2.78 -30.45 -7.66
N ARG A 253 -3.81 -29.65 -7.94
CA ARG A 253 -5.21 -30.10 -8.01
C ARG A 253 -5.48 -31.16 -9.08
N SER A 254 -4.70 -31.16 -10.16
CA SER A 254 -4.79 -32.17 -11.23
C SER A 254 -3.91 -33.41 -11.03
N HIS A 255 -3.08 -33.46 -9.99
CA HIS A 255 -2.19 -34.59 -9.73
C HIS A 255 -2.87 -35.61 -8.80
N THR A 256 -3.27 -36.76 -9.35
CA THR A 256 -4.03 -37.80 -8.63
C THR A 256 -3.36 -38.22 -7.32
N ASP A 257 -2.08 -38.59 -7.35
CA ASP A 257 -1.38 -39.06 -6.14
C ASP A 257 -1.30 -38.00 -5.03
N TYR A 258 -1.26 -36.70 -5.38
CA TYR A 258 -1.20 -35.62 -4.39
C TYR A 258 -2.57 -35.43 -3.75
N MET A 259 -3.63 -35.40 -4.56
CA MET A 259 -4.99 -35.24 -4.07
C MET A 259 -5.46 -36.46 -3.27
N GLU A 260 -5.03 -37.67 -3.63
CA GLU A 260 -5.25 -38.88 -2.83
C GLU A 260 -4.57 -38.76 -1.46
N TYR A 261 -3.30 -38.34 -1.41
CA TYR A 261 -2.60 -38.09 -0.15
C TYR A 261 -3.34 -37.08 0.74
N PHE A 262 -3.73 -35.92 0.21
CA PHE A 262 -4.41 -34.90 1.00
C PHE A 262 -5.75 -35.39 1.56
N LYS A 263 -6.53 -36.08 0.72
CA LYS A 263 -7.80 -36.68 1.14
C LYS A 263 -7.63 -37.73 2.24
N GLU A 264 -6.60 -38.57 2.16
CA GLU A 264 -6.30 -39.57 3.19
C GLU A 264 -5.90 -38.94 4.54
N ASN A 265 -5.41 -37.70 4.51
CA ASN A 265 -4.97 -36.94 5.68
C ASN A 265 -5.93 -35.79 6.05
N ASN A 266 -7.22 -35.92 5.67
CA ASN A 266 -8.29 -34.96 5.97
C ASN A 266 -8.03 -33.50 5.52
N LEU A 267 -7.22 -33.33 4.48
CA LEU A 267 -7.00 -32.03 3.86
C LEU A 267 -7.78 -31.93 2.55
N ASP A 268 -8.69 -30.97 2.48
CA ASP A 268 -9.32 -30.55 1.23
C ASP A 268 -8.59 -29.35 0.63
N ILE A 269 -8.39 -29.37 -0.69
CA ILE A 269 -7.73 -28.29 -1.42
C ILE A 269 -8.69 -27.79 -2.48
N GLN A 270 -9.17 -26.58 -2.26
CA GLN A 270 -10.17 -25.95 -3.09
C GLN A 270 -9.69 -24.60 -3.62
N LYS A 271 -10.54 -24.01 -4.45
CA LYS A 271 -10.43 -22.61 -4.85
C LYS A 271 -11.10 -21.76 -3.77
N GLU A 272 -10.56 -20.59 -3.52
CA GLU A 272 -11.23 -19.58 -2.71
C GLU A 272 -12.34 -18.92 -3.54
N GLY A 273 -13.60 -19.26 -3.24
CA GLY A 273 -14.75 -18.79 -4.00
C GLY A 273 -14.63 -19.07 -5.50
N ASP A 274 -14.87 -18.04 -6.31
CA ASP A 274 -14.75 -18.10 -7.78
C ASP A 274 -13.33 -17.77 -8.30
N THR A 275 -12.34 -17.67 -7.41
CA THR A 275 -10.98 -17.27 -7.76
C THR A 275 -10.06 -18.46 -8.07
N GLU A 276 -8.82 -18.20 -8.52
CA GLU A 276 -7.79 -19.24 -8.70
C GLU A 276 -6.88 -19.41 -7.47
N TRP A 277 -7.16 -18.68 -6.40
CA TRP A 277 -6.40 -18.74 -5.17
C TRP A 277 -6.63 -20.07 -4.46
N LEU A 278 -5.57 -20.62 -3.90
CA LEU A 278 -5.62 -21.87 -3.15
C LEU A 278 -6.27 -21.59 -1.79
N LEU A 279 -7.26 -22.37 -1.40
CA LEU A 279 -7.75 -22.45 -0.02
C LEU A 279 -7.61 -23.91 0.42
N CYS A 280 -6.95 -24.13 1.56
CA CYS A 280 -6.82 -25.48 2.11
C CYS A 280 -7.63 -25.57 3.40
N GLU A 281 -8.51 -26.55 3.49
CA GLU A 281 -9.34 -26.81 4.65
C GLU A 281 -8.88 -28.12 5.28
N TYR A 282 -8.38 -28.04 6.51
CA TYR A 282 -8.04 -29.20 7.31
C TYR A 282 -9.16 -29.43 8.32
N ALA A 283 -9.77 -30.61 8.30
CA ALA A 283 -10.87 -30.94 9.22
C ALA A 283 -10.56 -32.19 10.04
N ASN A 284 -10.74 -32.11 11.36
CA ASN A 284 -10.71 -33.28 12.23
C ASN A 284 -12.10 -33.51 12.86
N SER A 285 -12.20 -34.39 13.87
CA SER A 285 -13.48 -34.72 14.51
C SER A 285 -14.11 -33.59 15.34
N THR A 286 -13.35 -32.55 15.67
CA THR A 286 -13.71 -31.51 16.65
C THR A 286 -13.56 -30.08 16.12
N GLU A 287 -12.65 -29.84 15.18
CA GLU A 287 -12.24 -28.53 14.71
C GLU A 287 -11.90 -28.55 13.21
N THR A 288 -12.03 -27.38 12.59
CA THR A 288 -11.64 -27.11 11.21
C THR A 288 -10.70 -25.92 11.19
N THR A 289 -9.58 -26.07 10.51
CA THR A 289 -8.53 -25.07 10.38
C THR A 289 -8.31 -24.74 8.91
N TYR A 290 -8.06 -23.48 8.60
CA TYR A 290 -7.92 -23.00 7.22
C TYR A 290 -6.52 -22.47 6.97
N LEU A 291 -5.95 -22.87 5.84
CA LEU A 291 -4.80 -22.21 5.24
C LEU A 291 -5.29 -21.31 4.12
N ALA A 292 -5.41 -20.02 4.45
CA ALA A 292 -6.00 -19.01 3.59
C ALA A 292 -4.94 -18.04 3.04
N PRO A 293 -5.11 -17.57 1.79
CA PRO A 293 -4.24 -16.57 1.18
C PRO A 293 -4.60 -15.16 1.63
N VAL A 294 -3.58 -14.33 1.85
CA VAL A 294 -3.68 -12.86 1.88
C VAL A 294 -2.68 -12.33 0.86
N TYR A 295 -3.06 -11.33 0.09
CA TYR A 295 -2.18 -10.74 -0.90
C TYR A 295 -1.63 -9.40 -0.43
N SER A 296 -0.31 -9.34 -0.29
CA SER A 296 0.41 -8.08 -0.12
C SER A 296 0.58 -7.44 -1.49
N SER A 297 -0.20 -6.40 -1.75
CA SER A 297 0.03 -5.51 -2.89
C SER A 297 1.41 -4.89 -2.80
N TYR A 298 1.91 -4.62 -1.57
CA TYR A 298 3.17 -3.94 -1.30
C TYR A 298 4.38 -4.78 -1.66
N TYR A 299 4.31 -6.10 -1.51
CA TYR A 299 5.39 -6.96 -1.97
C TYR A 299 5.08 -7.70 -3.26
N ASN A 300 3.87 -7.58 -3.82
CA ASN A 300 3.44 -8.48 -4.88
C ASN A 300 3.72 -9.95 -4.47
N ALA A 301 3.22 -10.29 -3.29
CA ALA A 301 3.43 -11.58 -2.66
C ALA A 301 2.12 -12.10 -2.08
N THR A 302 1.92 -13.41 -2.14
CA THR A 302 0.82 -14.06 -1.43
C THR A 302 1.37 -14.75 -0.21
N ILE A 303 0.76 -14.46 0.93
CA ILE A 303 1.11 -14.99 2.23
C ILE A 303 0.00 -15.94 2.63
N TYR A 304 0.36 -17.14 3.05
CA TYR A 304 -0.58 -18.17 3.46
C TYR A 304 -0.55 -18.31 4.98
N PHE A 305 -1.70 -18.08 5.60
CA PHE A 305 -1.88 -18.06 7.05
C PHE A 305 -2.72 -19.20 7.56
N ASP A 306 -2.34 -19.69 8.75
CA ASP A 306 -3.12 -20.57 9.61
C ASP A 306 -3.24 -19.91 10.99
N ASP A 307 -4.46 -19.58 11.43
CA ASP A 307 -4.78 -19.00 12.75
C ASP A 307 -3.77 -17.92 13.24
N SER A 308 -3.37 -17.02 12.33
CA SER A 308 -2.40 -15.90 12.52
C SER A 308 -0.90 -16.25 12.39
N GLN A 309 -0.54 -17.42 11.88
CA GLN A 309 0.85 -17.83 11.63
C GLN A 309 1.12 -17.97 10.14
N VAL A 310 2.27 -17.48 9.69
CA VAL A 310 2.71 -17.70 8.30
C VAL A 310 3.17 -19.14 8.12
N VAL A 311 2.56 -19.85 7.18
CA VAL A 311 3.03 -21.16 6.74
C VAL A 311 4.00 -21.01 5.58
N PHE A 312 3.63 -20.23 4.56
CA PHE A 312 4.52 -19.92 3.46
C PHE A 312 4.20 -18.60 2.74
N ILE A 313 5.22 -18.05 2.08
CA ILE A 313 5.11 -16.83 1.26
C ILE A 313 5.55 -17.13 -0.18
N VAL A 314 4.81 -16.59 -1.14
CA VAL A 314 5.11 -16.65 -2.58
C VAL A 314 5.24 -15.23 -3.13
N PRO A 315 6.46 -14.66 -3.19
CA PRO A 315 6.70 -13.42 -3.90
C PRO A 315 6.63 -13.67 -5.42
N HIS A 316 5.68 -13.06 -6.12
CA HIS A 316 5.35 -13.42 -7.52
C HIS A 316 6.37 -12.92 -8.55
N TYR A 317 7.25 -12.02 -8.14
CA TYR A 317 8.41 -11.60 -8.93
C TYR A 317 9.58 -12.59 -8.81
N GLU A 318 9.57 -13.45 -7.78
CA GLU A 318 10.57 -14.49 -7.56
C GLU A 318 10.03 -15.86 -7.95
N ASN A 319 10.87 -16.72 -8.50
CA ASN A 319 10.48 -18.11 -8.75
C ASN A 319 10.67 -18.96 -7.48
N LYS A 320 10.16 -18.50 -6.34
CA LYS A 320 10.42 -19.10 -5.02
C LYS A 320 9.15 -19.26 -4.18
N ILE A 321 9.23 -20.16 -3.19
CA ILE A 321 8.32 -20.32 -2.07
C ILE A 321 9.18 -20.24 -0.81
N TYR A 322 8.86 -19.36 0.12
CA TYR A 322 9.50 -19.27 1.42
C TYR A 322 8.65 -20.07 2.41
N HIS A 323 9.12 -21.25 2.81
CA HIS A 323 8.42 -22.13 3.74
C HIS A 323 8.93 -21.89 5.16
N TYR A 324 8.03 -21.47 6.04
CA TYR A 324 8.36 -21.21 7.43
C TYR A 324 8.48 -22.51 8.22
N MET A 325 9.48 -22.57 9.10
CA MET A 325 9.75 -23.72 9.97
C MET A 325 9.52 -23.37 11.45
N GLU A 326 9.21 -22.10 11.72
CA GLU A 326 8.93 -21.55 13.04
C GLU A 326 7.68 -20.68 12.95
N THR A 327 6.92 -20.60 14.03
CA THR A 327 5.79 -19.69 14.16
C THR A 327 6.25 -18.24 14.06
N ILE A 328 5.90 -17.59 12.96
CA ILE A 328 6.17 -16.18 12.74
C ILE A 328 4.84 -15.47 12.58
N LYS A 329 4.64 -14.45 13.43
CA LYS A 329 3.61 -13.44 13.20
C LYS A 329 4.09 -12.58 12.04
N TYR A 330 3.29 -12.51 10.99
CA TYR A 330 3.43 -11.45 10.01
C TYR A 330 2.63 -10.25 10.49
N PRO A 331 3.11 -9.02 10.29
CA PRO A 331 2.28 -7.84 10.43
C PRO A 331 1.18 -7.93 9.38
N VAL A 332 0.07 -8.56 9.76
CA VAL A 332 -1.19 -8.43 9.04
C VAL A 332 -2.07 -7.64 9.98
N LEU A 333 -2.77 -6.68 9.40
CA LEU A 333 -3.91 -5.97 9.98
C LEU A 333 -3.55 -4.67 10.74
N GLU A 334 -2.52 -4.54 11.58
CA GLU A 334 -2.38 -3.29 12.40
C GLU A 334 -1.02 -2.58 12.30
N GLU A 335 -0.03 -3.17 11.63
CA GLU A 335 1.33 -2.62 11.56
C GLU A 335 1.83 -2.57 10.10
N PRO A 336 2.66 -1.57 9.73
CA PRO A 336 3.33 -1.54 8.43
C PRO A 336 4.10 -2.83 8.14
N GLU A 337 4.02 -3.33 6.91
CA GLU A 337 4.65 -4.58 6.55
C GLU A 337 6.19 -4.47 6.58
N ASN A 338 6.87 -5.36 7.31
CA ASN A 338 8.33 -5.39 7.39
C ASN A 338 8.98 -5.61 6.01
N VAL A 339 9.93 -4.74 5.65
CA VAL A 339 10.68 -4.79 4.37
C VAL A 339 11.24 -6.18 4.12
N ARG A 340 10.63 -6.87 3.15
CA ARG A 340 11.01 -8.22 2.68
C ARG A 340 11.33 -9.17 3.82
N GLN A 341 10.43 -9.27 4.79
CA GLN A 341 10.63 -10.04 6.01
C GLN A 341 11.16 -11.47 5.74
N TRP A 342 10.67 -12.13 4.69
CA TRP A 342 11.11 -13.48 4.33
C TRP A 342 12.58 -13.58 3.90
N GLU A 343 13.22 -12.50 3.41
CA GLU A 343 14.66 -12.49 3.09
C GLU A 343 15.48 -12.52 4.38
N LYS A 344 15.10 -11.68 5.36
CA LYS A 344 15.71 -11.67 6.68
C LYS A 344 15.45 -12.97 7.44
N ASP A 345 14.22 -13.47 7.39
CA ASP A 345 13.86 -14.74 8.04
C ASP A 345 14.59 -15.94 7.42
N LEU A 346 14.95 -15.88 6.14
CA LEU A 346 15.81 -16.87 5.51
C LEU A 346 17.25 -16.80 6.04
N GLU A 347 17.80 -15.59 6.22
CA GLU A 347 19.13 -15.38 6.80
C GLU A 347 19.20 -15.82 8.26
N ASP A 348 18.14 -15.54 9.03
CA ASP A 348 17.99 -15.94 10.44
C ASP A 348 17.68 -17.43 10.60
N GLY A 349 17.40 -18.16 9.51
CA GLY A 349 17.13 -19.60 9.53
C GLY A 349 15.70 -20.00 9.93
N LYS A 350 14.78 -19.04 10.02
CA LYS A 350 13.36 -19.26 10.38
C LYS A 350 12.52 -19.83 9.23
N CYS A 351 12.94 -19.58 8.00
CA CYS A 351 12.30 -20.12 6.81
C CYS A 351 13.34 -20.69 5.83
N ARG A 352 12.86 -21.48 4.85
CA ARG A 352 13.68 -22.00 3.75
C ARG A 352 13.11 -21.58 2.41
N ALA A 353 14.00 -21.21 1.49
CA ALA A 353 13.63 -20.89 0.12
C ALA A 353 13.62 -22.13 -0.78
N LEU A 354 12.46 -22.44 -1.36
CA LEU A 354 12.25 -23.52 -2.32
C LEU A 354 11.94 -22.94 -3.70
N LYS A 355 12.27 -23.65 -4.78
CA LYS A 355 11.86 -23.25 -6.13
C LYS A 355 10.35 -23.40 -6.28
N LEU A 356 9.65 -22.38 -6.79
CA LEU A 356 8.22 -22.49 -7.11
C LEU A 356 7.99 -23.60 -8.16
N SER A 357 7.33 -24.67 -7.72
CA SER A 357 6.98 -25.85 -8.51
C SER A 357 5.91 -26.67 -7.79
N ALA A 358 5.17 -27.49 -8.53
CA ALA A 358 4.12 -28.33 -7.95
C ALA A 358 4.69 -29.30 -6.91
N LYS A 359 5.86 -29.89 -7.16
CA LYS A 359 6.52 -30.75 -6.17
C LYS A 359 6.80 -30.01 -4.87
N ASN A 360 7.42 -28.84 -4.92
CA ASN A 360 7.78 -28.13 -3.69
C ASN A 360 6.56 -27.55 -2.98
N LEU A 361 5.53 -27.11 -3.71
CA LEU A 361 4.28 -26.68 -3.10
C LEU A 361 3.56 -27.85 -2.42
N PHE A 362 3.56 -29.04 -3.03
CA PHE A 362 3.06 -30.26 -2.41
C PHE A 362 3.78 -30.55 -1.08
N GLU A 363 5.11 -30.52 -1.06
CA GLU A 363 5.89 -30.76 0.17
C GLU A 363 5.60 -29.73 1.27
N VAL A 364 5.33 -28.47 0.92
CA VAL A 364 4.93 -27.42 1.87
C VAL A 364 3.56 -27.73 2.48
N LEU A 365 2.56 -27.98 1.64
CA LEU A 365 1.20 -28.28 2.09
C LEU A 365 1.15 -29.60 2.89
N LYS A 366 1.95 -30.58 2.48
CA LYS A 366 2.14 -31.82 3.21
C LYS A 366 2.72 -31.58 4.61
N SER A 367 3.77 -30.75 4.71
CA SER A 367 4.39 -30.41 6.00
C SER A 367 3.37 -29.78 6.95
N TRP A 368 2.56 -28.84 6.46
CA TRP A 368 1.50 -28.21 7.25
C TRP A 368 0.42 -29.22 7.67
N CYS A 369 -0.01 -30.10 6.76
CA CYS A 369 -0.96 -31.16 7.07
C CYS A 369 -0.44 -32.14 8.14
N GLU A 370 0.84 -32.50 8.09
CA GLU A 370 1.50 -33.35 9.11
C GLU A 370 1.53 -32.64 10.48
N GLU A 371 1.82 -31.33 10.51
CA GLU A 371 1.79 -30.52 11.73
C GLU A 371 0.39 -30.43 12.36
N MET A 372 -0.65 -30.25 11.54
CA MET A 372 -2.03 -30.26 12.02
C MET A 372 -2.46 -31.62 12.59
N ASN A 373 -1.97 -32.73 12.02
CA ASN A 373 -2.21 -34.06 12.57
C ASN A 373 -1.54 -34.24 13.95
N ASP A 374 -0.35 -33.68 14.15
CA ASP A 374 0.37 -33.76 15.43
C ASP A 374 -0.30 -32.90 16.50
N ILE A 375 -0.69 -31.65 16.18
CA ILE A 375 -1.31 -30.71 17.13
C ILE A 375 -2.66 -31.22 17.63
N LEU A 376 -3.44 -31.87 16.77
CA LEU A 376 -4.83 -32.23 17.05
C LEU A 376 -5.00 -33.70 17.50
N ALA A 377 -3.89 -34.44 17.61
CA ALA A 377 -3.84 -35.76 18.22
C ALA A 377 -3.54 -35.75 19.73
N ASP A 378 -2.99 -34.64 20.24
CA ASP A 378 -2.80 -34.34 21.67
C ASP A 378 -4.06 -33.72 22.31
#